data_AF-A0A848UWQ0-F1
#
_entry.id   AF-A0A848UWQ0-F1
#
_cell.length_a   1.000
_cell.length_b   1.000
_cell.length_c   1.000
_cell.angle_alpha   90.00
_cell.angle_beta   90.00
_cell.angle_gamma   90.00
#
_symmetry.space_group_name_H-M   'P 1'
#
loop_
_entity.id
_entity.type
_entity.pdbx_description
1 polymer ?
#
loop_
_entity_poly.entity_id
_entity_poly.type
_entity_poly.pdbx_seq_one_letter_code
_entity_poly.pdbx_strand_id
1 'polypeptide(L)' 'MSVDELKREARQLPEKERADFVADLLSTFPAATYDVSDAEVAQRVAETESGEVEDISFAELKAAIQRRSPK' A
#
# COMPACT_ATOMS: atom_id res chain seq x y z
N MET A 1 6.55 6.12 -23.79
CA MET A 1 6.07 6.81 -22.60
C MET A 1 6.84 6.31 -21.39
N SER A 2 7.40 7.21 -20.61
CA SER A 2 8.13 6.91 -19.39
C SER A 2 7.19 6.78 -18.19
N VAL A 3 7.67 6.14 -17.13
CA VAL A 3 6.93 6.00 -15.86
C VAL A 3 6.61 7.37 -15.26
N ASP A 4 7.47 8.36 -15.42
CA ASP A 4 7.24 9.71 -14.88
C ASP A 4 6.21 10.50 -15.68
N GLU A 5 6.13 10.27 -17.00
CA GLU A 5 5.06 10.79 -17.84
C GLU A 5 3.69 10.19 -17.44
N LEU A 6 3.63 8.87 -17.26
CA LEU A 6 2.46 8.17 -16.74
C LEU A 6 1.98 8.72 -15.39
N LYS A 7 2.89 8.90 -14.43
CA LYS A 7 2.56 9.48 -13.11
C LYS A 7 2.04 10.90 -13.23
N ARG A 8 2.59 11.70 -14.14
CA ARG A 8 2.15 13.09 -14.37
C ARG A 8 0.74 13.11 -14.94
N GLU A 9 0.47 12.30 -15.96
CA GLU A 9 -0.85 12.22 -16.60
C GLU A 9 -1.90 11.66 -15.65
N ALA A 10 -1.59 10.59 -14.92
CA ALA A 10 -2.50 10.03 -13.91
C ALA A 10 -2.89 11.05 -12.84
N ARG A 11 -1.99 11.95 -12.43
CA ARG A 11 -2.31 13.01 -11.45
C ARG A 11 -3.28 14.08 -11.97
N GLN A 12 -3.45 14.19 -13.29
CA GLN A 12 -4.40 15.14 -13.89
C GLN A 12 -5.81 14.56 -14.01
N LEU A 13 -5.99 13.25 -13.78
CA LEU A 13 -7.30 12.61 -13.82
C LEU A 13 -8.19 13.03 -12.64
N PRO A 14 -9.51 13.10 -12.84
CA PRO A 14 -10.49 13.18 -11.76
C PRO A 14 -10.30 12.06 -10.74
N GLU A 15 -10.67 12.31 -9.49
CA GLU A 15 -10.41 11.38 -8.37
C GLU A 15 -10.92 9.96 -8.64
N LYS A 16 -12.14 9.83 -9.17
CA LYS A 16 -12.73 8.53 -9.52
C LYS A 16 -11.90 7.78 -10.56
N GLU A 17 -11.55 8.43 -11.65
CA GLU A 17 -10.74 7.83 -12.73
C GLU A 17 -9.34 7.45 -12.23
N ARG A 18 -8.79 8.24 -11.31
CA ARG A 18 -7.52 7.94 -10.65
C ARG A 18 -7.61 6.71 -9.76
N ALA A 19 -8.72 6.54 -9.02
CA ALA A 19 -8.96 5.37 -8.20
C ALA A 19 -9.14 4.11 -9.06
N ASP A 20 -9.94 4.21 -10.13
CA ASP A 20 -10.17 3.13 -11.08
C ASP A 20 -8.85 2.69 -11.74
N PHE A 21 -8.00 3.65 -12.15
CA PHE A 21 -6.68 3.37 -12.71
C PHE A 21 -5.74 2.67 -11.72
N VAL A 22 -5.75 3.07 -10.45
CA VAL A 22 -4.94 2.40 -9.41
C VAL A 22 -5.45 0.99 -9.15
N ALA A 23 -6.76 0.77 -9.08
CA ALA A 23 -7.35 -0.54 -8.87
C ALA A 23 -7.01 -1.51 -10.02
N ASP A 24 -7.12 -1.05 -11.27
CA ASP A 24 -6.72 -1.82 -12.45
C ASP A 24 -5.24 -2.19 -12.40
N LEU A 25 -4.36 -1.22 -12.10
CA LEU A 25 -2.93 -1.48 -11.97
C LEU A 25 -2.62 -2.51 -10.88
N LEU A 26 -3.25 -2.39 -9.70
CA LEU A 26 -3.08 -3.32 -8.59
C LEU A 26 -3.59 -4.73 -8.93
N SER A 27 -4.63 -4.86 -9.76
CA SER A 27 -5.17 -6.16 -10.19
C SER A 27 -4.19 -7.00 -11.02
N THR A 28 -3.17 -6.36 -11.62
CA THR A 28 -2.14 -7.03 -12.41
C THR A 28 -1.03 -7.66 -11.56
N PHE A 29 -0.96 -7.33 -10.27
CA PHE A 29 0.04 -7.90 -9.37
C PHE A 29 -0.33 -9.35 -9.02
N PRO A 30 0.67 -10.23 -8.79
CA PRO A 30 0.39 -11.56 -8.30
C PRO A 30 -0.36 -11.48 -6.97
N ALA A 31 -1.19 -12.49 -6.69
CA ALA A 31 -1.82 -12.63 -5.38
C ALA A 31 -0.76 -12.49 -4.28
N ALA A 32 -1.11 -11.77 -3.21
CA ALA A 32 -0.21 -11.58 -2.10
C ALA A 32 0.30 -12.95 -1.64
N THR A 33 1.63 -13.12 -1.60
CA THR A 33 2.25 -14.36 -1.10
C THR A 33 2.11 -14.48 0.42
N TYR A 34 1.61 -13.43 1.06
CA TYR A 34 1.34 -13.36 2.47
C TYR A 34 -0.14 -13.62 2.70
N ASP A 35 -0.44 -14.86 3.09
CA ASP A 35 -1.77 -15.29 3.50
C ASP A 35 -1.96 -14.97 4.98
N VAL A 36 -3.03 -14.27 5.32
CA VAL A 36 -3.33 -13.82 6.68
C VAL A 36 -4.71 -14.34 7.06
N SER A 37 -4.76 -15.13 8.13
CA SER A 37 -6.03 -15.61 8.66
C SER A 37 -6.77 -14.54 9.45
N ASP A 38 -8.10 -14.63 9.53
CA ASP A 38 -8.92 -13.75 10.38
C ASP A 38 -8.44 -13.74 11.85
N ALA A 39 -7.93 -14.87 12.34
CA ALA A 39 -7.39 -14.98 13.69
C ALA A 39 -6.12 -14.13 13.87
N GLU A 40 -5.23 -14.10 12.88
CA GLU A 40 -4.04 -13.25 12.90
C GLU A 40 -4.41 -11.77 12.81
N VAL A 41 -5.42 -11.42 12.01
CA VAL A 41 -5.94 -10.04 11.96
C VAL A 41 -6.46 -9.63 13.33
N ALA A 42 -7.29 -10.47 13.97
CA ALA A 42 -7.82 -10.19 15.30
C ALA A 42 -6.72 -10.04 16.36
N GLN A 43 -5.69 -10.87 16.29
CA GLN A 43 -4.53 -10.76 17.18
C GLN A 43 -3.83 -9.40 17.01
N ARG A 44 -3.53 -8.99 15.77
CA ARG A 44 -2.83 -7.71 15.52
C ARG A 44 -3.64 -6.50 15.96
N VAL A 45 -4.96 -6.54 15.78
CA VAL A 45 -5.84 -5.48 16.30
C VAL A 45 -5.73 -5.40 17.82
N ALA A 46 -5.75 -6.53 18.52
CA ALA A 46 -5.61 -6.54 19.98
C ALA A 46 -4.23 -6.05 20.46
N GLU A 47 -3.15 -6.39 19.74
CA GLU A 47 -1.79 -5.91 20.03
C GLU A 47 -1.66 -4.38 19.83
N THR A 48 -2.31 -3.82 18.82
CA THR A 48 -2.37 -2.37 18.62
C THR A 48 -3.21 -1.68 19.70
N GLU A 49 -4.38 -2.24 20.04
CA GLU A 49 -5.26 -1.70 21.07
C GLU A 49 -4.65 -1.78 22.48
N SER A 50 -3.84 -2.80 22.77
CA SER A 50 -3.14 -2.97 24.04
C SER A 50 -1.91 -2.05 24.18
N GLY A 51 -1.45 -1.46 23.06
CA GLY A 51 -0.21 -0.68 22.99
C GLY A 51 1.05 -1.54 22.95
N GLU A 52 0.94 -2.85 22.73
CA GLU A 52 2.08 -3.73 22.48
C GLU A 52 2.74 -3.43 21.14
N VAL A 53 1.96 -2.97 20.16
CA VAL A 53 2.42 -2.49 18.86
C VAL A 53 1.97 -1.04 18.65
N GLU A 54 2.92 -0.18 18.26
CA GLU A 54 2.65 1.22 17.93
C GLU A 54 2.33 1.41 16.44
N ASP A 55 1.36 2.30 16.16
CA ASP A 55 1.10 2.76 14.81
C ASP A 55 2.28 3.59 14.27
N ILE A 56 2.54 3.46 12.97
CA ILE A 56 3.50 4.32 12.27
C ILE A 56 2.76 5.32 11.38
N SER A 57 3.32 6.52 11.24
CA SER A 57 2.82 7.49 10.29
C SER A 57 3.02 7.04 8.84
N PHE A 58 2.22 7.60 7.94
CA PHE A 58 2.38 7.37 6.50
C PHE A 58 3.79 7.73 5.99
N ALA A 59 4.41 8.77 6.56
CA ALA A 59 5.75 9.19 6.19
C ALA A 59 6.81 8.13 6.57
N GLU A 60 6.68 7.54 7.75
CA GLU A 60 7.55 6.45 8.23
C GLU A 60 7.38 5.18 7.41
N LEU A 61 6.14 4.81 7.08
CA LEU A 61 5.85 3.69 6.19
C LEU A 61 6.53 3.88 4.83
N LYS A 62 6.36 5.06 4.22
CA LYS A 62 6.95 5.38 2.92
C LYS A 62 8.48 5.29 2.96
N ALA A 63 9.10 5.82 4.01
CA ALA A 63 10.55 5.75 4.19
C ALA A 63 11.04 4.30 4.35
N ALA A 64 10.32 3.46 5.10
CA ALA A 64 10.66 2.06 5.29
C ALA A 64 10.58 1.25 4.00
N ILE A 65 9.53 1.46 3.18
CA ILE A 65 9.37 0.80 1.88
C ILE A 65 10.51 1.18 0.93
N GLN A 66 10.88 2.46 0.85
CA GLN A 66 11.98 2.92 0.01
C GLN A 66 13.34 2.32 0.39
N ARG A 67 13.56 1.97 1.66
CA ARG A 67 14.79 1.28 2.11
C ARG A 67 14.81 -0.21 1.76
N ARG A 68 13.63 -0.85 1.61
CA ARG A 68 13.50 -2.29 1.38
C ARG A 68 13.44 -2.68 -0.10
N SER A 69 13.18 -1.74 -1.01
CA SER A 69 13.27 -2.01 -2.44
C SER A 69 14.73 -2.18 -2.88
N PRO A 70 15.13 -3.32 -3.47
CA PRO A 70 16.45 -3.43 -4.09
C PRO A 70 16.52 -2.45 -5.28
N LYS A 71 17.71 -1.87 -5.48
CA LYS A 71 18.03 -1.04 -6.65
C LYS A 71 17.94 -1.85 -7.95
#